data_AF-A0A382S1S4-F1
#
_entry.id   AF-A0A382S1S4-F1
#
_cell.length_a   1.000
_cell.length_b   1.000
_cell.length_c   1.000
_cell.angle_alpha   90.00
_cell.angle_beta   90.00
_cell.angle_gamma   90.00
#
_symmetry.space_group_name_H-M   'P 1'
#
loop_
_entity.id
_entity.type
_entity.pdbx_description
1 polymer ?
#
loop_
_entity_poly.entity_id
_entity_poly.type
_entity_poly.pdbx_seq_one_letter_code
_entity_poly.pdbx_strand_id
1 'polypeptide(L)'
;MENKKKNVQQINIELDENVSSGEYANFVVVTHSAAEFVLDFTRILPGVPKAKVHSRIVMAPQHTKALLGALNDNIKKFESKHGEIKMPSREEGFSSFGVKPPKDTLPN
;
A
#
# COMPACT_ATOMS: atom_id res chain seq x y z
N MET A 1 25.73 -32.79 14.23
CA MET A 1 24.96 -31.56 14.50
C MET A 1 23.63 -31.70 13.77
N GLU A 2 22.53 -31.88 14.50
CA GLU A 2 21.19 -32.07 13.93
C GLU A 2 20.65 -30.77 13.31
N ASN A 3 20.34 -30.82 12.03
CA ASN A 3 19.66 -29.76 11.29
C ASN A 3 18.19 -29.70 11.74
N LYS A 4 17.86 -28.83 12.71
CA LYS A 4 16.47 -28.46 13.01
C LYS A 4 15.87 -27.73 11.80
N LYS A 5 15.25 -28.50 10.89
CA LYS A 5 14.33 -27.96 9.88
C LYS A 5 13.22 -27.21 10.64
N LYS A 6 13.27 -25.88 10.63
CA LYS A 6 12.16 -25.05 11.10
C LYS A 6 10.95 -25.43 10.26
N ASN A 7 9.98 -26.07 10.90
CA ASN A 7 8.73 -26.45 10.27
C ASN A 7 7.97 -25.13 10.04
N VAL A 8 8.14 -24.56 8.83
CA VAL A 8 7.41 -23.35 8.43
C VAL A 8 5.96 -23.77 8.32
N GLN A 9 5.15 -23.37 9.29
CA GLN A 9 3.73 -23.65 9.31
C GLN A 9 3.12 -23.02 8.05
N GLN A 10 2.75 -23.85 7.09
CA GLN A 10 2.04 -23.40 5.90
C GLN A 10 0.65 -22.98 6.35
N ILE A 11 0.43 -21.67 6.38
CA ILE A 11 -0.89 -21.10 6.63
C ILE A 11 -1.69 -21.31 5.35
N ASN A 12 -2.79 -22.05 5.43
CA ASN A 12 -3.75 -22.11 4.34
C ASN A 12 -4.51 -20.78 4.34
N ILE A 13 -4.39 -20.01 3.25
CA ILE A 13 -5.06 -18.72 3.10
C ILE A 13 -6.29 -18.95 2.25
N GLU A 14 -7.48 -18.83 2.86
CA GLU A 14 -8.74 -18.85 2.13
C GLU A 14 -9.08 -17.44 1.64
N LEU A 15 -9.60 -17.35 0.42
CA LEU A 15 -10.00 -16.11 -0.23
C LEU A 15 -11.48 -16.21 -0.59
N ASP A 16 -12.30 -15.49 0.15
CA ASP A 16 -13.73 -15.37 -0.15
C ASP A 16 -13.92 -14.73 -1.53
N GLU A 17 -14.98 -15.12 -2.25
CA GLU A 17 -15.27 -14.62 -3.60
C GLU A 17 -15.27 -13.08 -3.65
N ASN A 18 -15.86 -12.43 -2.64
CA ASN A 18 -15.95 -10.97 -2.54
C ASN A 18 -14.58 -10.29 -2.37
N VAL A 19 -13.62 -10.94 -1.72
CA VAL A 19 -12.26 -10.40 -1.52
C VAL A 19 -11.37 -10.75 -2.71
N SER A 20 -11.62 -11.89 -3.34
CA SER A 20 -10.83 -12.41 -4.47
C SER A 20 -10.84 -11.49 -5.70
N SER A 21 -11.91 -10.71 -5.89
CA SER A 21 -12.01 -9.73 -6.98
C SER A 21 -11.06 -8.54 -6.81
N GLY A 22 -10.60 -8.30 -5.57
CA GLY A 22 -9.82 -7.13 -5.21
C GLY A 22 -10.62 -5.82 -5.23
N GLU A 23 -10.02 -4.77 -4.66
CA GLU A 23 -10.53 -3.40 -4.72
C GLU A 23 -9.49 -2.53 -5.42
N TYR A 24 -9.89 -1.79 -6.46
CA TYR A 24 -9.00 -0.86 -7.15
C TYR A 24 -8.77 0.39 -6.31
N ALA A 25 -7.51 0.83 -6.22
CA ALA A 25 -7.14 2.11 -5.63
C ALA A 25 -6.04 2.78 -6.46
N ASN A 26 -6.14 4.09 -6.62
CA ASN A 26 -5.12 4.93 -7.27
C ASN A 26 -4.48 5.94 -6.32
N PHE A 27 -4.92 5.96 -5.06
CA PHE A 27 -4.34 6.80 -4.01
C PHE A 27 -4.47 6.14 -2.64
N VAL A 28 -3.46 6.30 -1.80
CA VAL A 28 -3.44 5.82 -0.41
C VAL A 28 -3.06 6.95 0.53
N VAL A 29 -3.83 7.12 1.60
CA VAL A 29 -3.48 8.00 2.72
C VAL A 29 -2.92 7.13 3.82
N VAL A 30 -1.71 7.43 4.27
CA VAL A 30 -1.05 6.71 5.36
C VAL A 30 -0.95 7.64 6.56
N THR A 31 -1.54 7.22 7.67
CA THR A 31 -1.39 7.87 8.98
C THR A 31 -0.88 6.84 9.98
N HIS A 32 -0.27 7.29 11.08
CA HIS A 32 0.28 6.36 12.06
C HIS A 32 0.32 6.97 13.46
N SER A 33 0.42 6.10 14.45
CA SER A 33 0.79 6.39 15.83
C SER A 33 1.87 5.41 16.27
N ALA A 34 2.29 5.49 17.54
CA ALA A 34 3.18 4.47 18.11
C ALA A 34 2.55 3.06 18.13
N ALA A 35 1.21 2.96 18.13
CA ALA A 35 0.51 1.68 18.23
C ALA A 35 0.21 1.05 16.85
N GLU A 36 -0.06 1.87 15.83
CA GLU A 36 -0.59 1.38 14.56
C GLU A 36 -0.31 2.31 13.38
N PHE A 37 -0.31 1.72 12.19
CA PHE A 37 -0.38 2.39 10.90
C PHE A 37 -1.76 2.15 10.31
N VAL A 38 -2.38 3.21 9.79
CA VAL A 38 -3.67 3.16 9.10
C VAL A 38 -3.42 3.51 7.63
N LEU A 39 -3.76 2.57 6.74
CA LEU A 39 -3.67 2.71 5.30
C LEU A 39 -5.07 2.81 4.72
N ASP A 40 -5.45 4.01 4.28
CA ASP A 40 -6.72 4.30 3.65
C ASP A 40 -6.58 4.32 2.13
N PHE A 41 -7.04 3.26 1.49
CA PHE A 41 -7.06 3.13 0.04
C PHE A 41 -8.31 3.82 -0.52
N THR A 42 -8.08 4.73 -1.46
CA THR A 42 -9.11 5.58 -2.04
C THR A 42 -9.09 5.53 -3.55
N ARG A 43 -10.22 5.90 -4.15
CA ARG A 43 -10.37 6.12 -5.58
C ARG A 43 -10.65 7.59 -5.80
N ILE A 44 -9.71 8.28 -6.43
CA ILE A 44 -9.87 9.67 -6.85
C ILE A 44 -10.20 9.69 -8.33
N LEU A 45 -11.36 10.27 -8.65
CA LEU A 45 -11.85 10.42 -10.01
C LEU A 45 -11.87 11.90 -10.40
N PRO A 46 -11.44 12.27 -11.62
CA PRO A 46 -11.55 13.65 -12.10
C PRO A 46 -12.99 14.18 -12.00
N GLY A 47 -13.15 15.41 -11.52
CA GLY A 47 -14.45 16.07 -11.40
C GLY A 47 -15.31 15.63 -10.21
N VAL A 48 -14.85 14.67 -9.39
CA VAL A 48 -15.54 14.27 -8.16
C VAL A 48 -14.89 14.98 -6.95
N PRO A 49 -15.60 15.89 -6.26
CA PRO A 49 -15.00 16.72 -5.22
C PRO A 49 -14.72 16.00 -3.90
N LYS A 50 -15.21 14.76 -3.73
CA LYS A 50 -15.04 13.97 -2.51
C LYS A 50 -14.44 12.61 -2.85
N ALA A 51 -13.21 12.38 -2.38
CA ALA A 51 -12.63 11.04 -2.36
C ALA A 51 -13.31 10.20 -1.28
N LYS A 52 -13.69 8.96 -1.61
CA LYS A 52 -14.21 7.99 -0.64
C LYS A 52 -13.13 6.97 -0.31
N VAL A 53 -13.03 6.60 0.97
CA VAL A 53 -12.23 5.45 1.40
C VAL A 53 -12.99 4.18 1.04
N HIS A 54 -12.32 3.30 0.30
CA HIS A 54 -12.91 2.05 -0.17
C HIS A 54 -12.38 0.84 0.60
N SER A 55 -11.14 0.91 1.08
CA SER A 55 -10.58 -0.08 1.98
C SER A 55 -9.67 0.59 3.00
N ARG A 56 -9.73 0.12 4.24
CA ARG A 56 -8.86 0.56 5.35
C ARG A 56 -8.18 -0.67 5.92
N ILE A 57 -6.85 -0.63 5.96
CA ILE A 57 -6.04 -1.65 6.62
C ILE A 57 -5.33 -1.00 7.80
N VAL A 58 -5.43 -1.63 8.97
CA VAL A 58 -4.76 -1.18 10.19
C VAL A 58 -3.70 -2.22 10.56
N MET A 59 -2.45 -1.79 10.72
CA MET A 59 -1.30 -2.67 10.90
C MET A 59 -0.43 -2.21 12.06
N ALA A 60 0.07 -3.15 12.85
CA ALA A 60 1.11 -2.86 13.83
C ALA A 60 2.43 -2.43 13.12
N PRO A 61 3.24 -1.52 13.71
CA PRO A 61 4.43 -0.97 13.06
C PRO A 61 5.41 -2.02 12.50
N GLN A 62 5.62 -3.12 13.22
CA GLN A 62 6.51 -4.20 12.78
C GLN A 62 6.01 -4.89 11.51
N HIS A 63 4.69 -5.06 11.34
CA HIS A 63 4.10 -5.68 10.16
C HIS A 63 4.13 -4.72 8.97
N THR A 64 3.90 -3.42 9.21
CA THR A 64 4.04 -2.39 8.17
C THR A 64 5.47 -2.32 7.63
N LYS A 65 6.47 -2.42 8.52
CA LYS A 65 7.88 -2.45 8.12
C LYS A 65 8.21 -3.70 7.28
N ALA A 66 7.67 -4.86 7.65
CA ALA A 66 7.82 -6.08 6.87
C ALA A 66 7.15 -5.95 5.48
N LEU A 67 5.95 -5.36 5.43
CA LEU A 67 5.24 -5.07 4.18
C LEU A 67 6.06 -4.18 3.24
N LEU A 68 6.65 -3.09 3.76
CA LEU A 68 7.51 -2.20 2.96
C LEU A 68 8.70 -2.96 2.35
N GLY A 69 9.36 -3.81 3.13
CA GLY A 69 10.46 -4.65 2.63
C GLY A 69 10.01 -5.57 1.49
N ALA A 70 8.90 -6.29 1.70
CA ALA A 70 8.34 -7.17 0.70
C ALA A 70 7.90 -6.42 -0.58
N LEU A 71 7.28 -5.25 -0.45
CA LEU A 71 6.87 -4.42 -1.59
C LEU A 71 8.08 -3.95 -2.39
N ASN A 72 9.11 -3.43 -1.73
CA ASN A 72 10.33 -2.98 -2.39
C ASN A 72 11.00 -4.10 -3.19
N ASP A 73 11.09 -5.31 -2.62
CA ASP A 73 11.69 -6.45 -3.30
C ASP A 73 10.86 -6.90 -4.52
N ASN A 74 9.52 -6.87 -4.41
CA ASN A 74 8.64 -7.23 -5.53
C ASN A 74 8.64 -6.17 -6.64
N ILE A 75 8.69 -4.87 -6.30
CA ILE A 75 8.82 -3.78 -7.28
C ILE A 75 10.13 -3.93 -8.06
N LYS A 76 11.27 -4.13 -7.38
CA LYS A 76 12.56 -4.34 -8.05
C LYS A 76 12.54 -5.53 -9.02
N LYS A 77 11.90 -6.63 -8.62
CA LYS A 77 11.74 -7.82 -9.48
C LYS A 77 10.82 -7.57 -10.67
N PHE A 78 9.81 -6.73 -10.51
CA PHE A 78 8.94 -6.32 -11.60
C PHE A 78 9.71 -5.43 -12.58
N GLU A 79 10.39 -4.40 -12.08
CA GLU A 79 11.14 -3.45 -12.90
C GLU A 79 12.28 -4.09 -13.67
N SER A 80 12.95 -5.09 -13.10
CA SER A 80 14.00 -5.83 -13.82
C SER A 80 13.49 -6.59 -15.05
N LYS A 81 12.18 -6.88 -15.12
CA LYS A 81 11.53 -7.58 -16.23
C LYS A 81 10.77 -6.66 -17.17
N HIS A 82 10.17 -5.59 -16.64
CA HIS A 82 9.22 -4.74 -17.36
C HIS A 82 9.73 -3.31 -17.59
N GLY A 83 10.89 -2.95 -17.06
CA GLY A 83 11.43 -1.60 -17.05
C GLY A 83 11.00 -0.80 -15.83
N GLU A 84 11.66 0.34 -15.62
CA GLU A 84 11.46 1.22 -14.46
C GLU A 84 10.04 1.80 -14.42
N ILE A 85 9.44 1.80 -13.23
CA ILE A 85 8.17 2.47 -12.97
C ILE A 85 8.44 3.97 -12.95
N LYS A 86 7.97 4.67 -13.99
CA LYS A 86 8.07 6.13 -14.04
C LYS A 86 7.19 6.74 -12.97
N MET A 87 7.82 7.38 -12.00
CA MET A 87 7.11 8.18 -11.02
C MET A 87 6.59 9.45 -11.71
N PRO A 88 5.28 9.77 -11.59
CA PRO A 88 4.83 11.10 -11.97
C PRO A 88 5.58 12.11 -11.10
N SER A 89 5.97 13.25 -11.68
CA SER A 89 6.60 14.30 -10.87
C SER A 89 5.68 14.66 -9.69
N ARG A 90 6.26 15.01 -8.54
CA ARG A 90 5.51 15.32 -7.30
C ARG A 90 4.43 16.39 -7.53
N GLU A 91 4.61 17.22 -8.54
CA GLU A 91 3.65 18.23 -8.99
C GLU A 91 2.58 17.64 -9.92
N GLU A 92 2.92 16.81 -10.90
CA GLU A 92 1.97 16.24 -11.88
C GLU A 92 1.04 15.16 -11.30
N GLY A 93 1.55 14.32 -10.39
CA GLY A 93 0.81 13.15 -9.91
C GLY A 93 -0.46 13.50 -9.13
N PHE A 94 -0.40 14.57 -8.32
CA PHE A 94 -1.52 15.03 -7.51
C PHE A 94 -2.34 16.15 -8.18
N SER A 95 -1.68 17.04 -8.93
CA SER A 95 -2.36 18.13 -9.65
C SER A 95 -3.31 17.62 -10.73
N SER A 96 -2.99 16.50 -11.38
CA SER A 96 -3.87 15.84 -12.35
C SER A 96 -5.23 15.44 -11.78
N PHE A 97 -5.33 15.28 -10.46
CA PHE A 97 -6.57 14.95 -9.76
C PHE A 97 -7.13 16.12 -8.94
N GLY A 98 -6.59 17.33 -9.08
CA GLY A 98 -7.02 18.50 -8.31
C GLY A 98 -6.74 18.38 -6.80
N VAL A 99 -5.93 17.41 -6.39
CA VAL A 99 -5.54 17.21 -4.99
C VAL A 99 -4.20 17.91 -4.77
N LYS A 100 -4.13 18.76 -3.75
CA LYS A 100 -2.84 19.33 -3.34
C LYS A 100 -2.15 18.33 -2.41
N PRO A 101 -0.90 17.91 -2.70
CA PRO A 101 -0.17 17.07 -1.77
C PRO A 101 -0.04 17.80 -0.43
N PRO A 102 -0.16 17.11 0.72
CA PRO A 102 0.07 17.71 2.02
C PRO A 102 1.44 18.37 2.06
N LYS A 103 1.51 19.62 2.56
CA LYS A 103 2.79 20.31 2.78
C LYS A 103 3.47 19.72 4.00
N ASP A 104 4.32 18.72 3.78
CA ASP A 104 5.36 18.16 4.67
C ASP A 104 5.01 17.86 6.15
N THR A 105 3.73 17.88 6.52
CA THR A 105 3.26 17.44 7.84
C THR A 105 1.97 16.66 7.65
N LEU A 106 2.12 15.36 7.40
CA LEU A 106 1.07 14.44 7.83
C LEU A 106 1.02 14.54 9.36
N PRO A 107 -0.14 14.79 9.99
CA PRO A 107 -0.22 14.78 11.43
C PRO A 107 0.24 13.41 11.92
N ASN A 108 1.36 13.42 12.63
CA ASN A 108 1.83 12.34 13.48
C ASN A 108 0.81 12.03 14.58
#